data_AF-A0A1Q7CX80-F1
#
_entry.id   AF-A0A1Q7CX80-F1
#
_cell.length_a   1.000
_cell.length_b   1.000
_cell.length_c   1.000
_cell.angle_alpha   90.00
_cell.angle_beta   90.00
_cell.angle_gamma   90.00
#
_symmetry.space_group_name_H-M   'P 1'
#
loop_
_entity.id
_entity.type
_entity.pdbx_description
1 polymer ?
#
loop_
_entity_poly.entity_id
_entity_poly.type
_entity_poly.pdbx_seq_one_letter_code
_entity_poly.pdbx_strand_id
1 'polypeptide(L)'
;MGLNYYHILKKVREGRKLVIRGITTAGSGHPGGSFSMAEMMGCIYHKYLRHDPKNPLWPDRDRLVLSKGHASPGLFSNLAVAGYFDKSEIETLRKFESRLQGHPDYKCPGVEFCGGSLGLGLSFSIGVALAARIDGKKTHIYTIIGDGESDEGQVWEASMAASKFKLDNLTVFLDRNFIQQDDYTERVMPLDEELVGDDISEMWKNAARWKVGDKWRSFGWNVLEIDGHRIEQIVKAVNSVLQTRGTPSIIVARTIKGKSVEHMEDNPKWHGVAPNSQISPIIELELDCQFLIAPSIIAGDMTNLENEVKRASHGRADFIHLDVMDGIFVSNKTFDHEKIRQLRSVTQVPFDAHLMINEPIKQIKNYVDAGCDVITVHAEVCDESSFGEIHDVLRSNEVSVGLAINPETQLPSWTEKFIPDLDQLIVMSVVPGKSGQKYIESTHEKVQNIAKFLTEKKFDGFIEADGGVDLTNLESCFLDGARVFVGGSAIIGQKDVRAIIIEFRKKLMHARRKLLIHRAYSLGGAELVNKWIDLHEVGKKKMDLLQIAKEAGFV
;
A
#
# COMPACT_ATOMS: atom_id res chain seq x y z
N MET A 1 -14.31 -8.57 -10.41
CA MET A 1 -14.26 -7.50 -9.39
C MET A 1 -12.81 -7.06 -9.31
N GLY A 2 -12.55 -5.76 -9.44
CA GLY A 2 -11.21 -5.17 -9.50
C GLY A 2 -10.44 -5.28 -8.18
N LEU A 3 -9.23 -4.72 -8.11
CA LEU A 3 -8.41 -4.75 -6.90
C LEU A 3 -8.93 -3.83 -5.78
N ASN A 4 -9.71 -2.80 -6.10
CA ASN A 4 -10.00 -1.67 -5.21
C ASN A 4 -8.72 -0.93 -4.75
N TYR A 5 -7.73 -0.81 -5.65
CA TYR A 5 -6.33 -0.56 -5.30
C TYR A 5 -6.11 0.77 -4.57
N TYR A 6 -6.51 1.91 -5.15
CA TYR A 6 -6.32 3.20 -4.48
C TYR A 6 -7.16 3.35 -3.22
N HIS A 7 -8.36 2.76 -3.18
CA HIS A 7 -9.15 2.77 -1.95
C HIS A 7 -8.36 2.11 -0.81
N ILE A 8 -7.81 0.91 -1.04
CA ILE A 8 -6.99 0.21 -0.04
C ILE A 8 -5.76 1.05 0.33
N LEU A 9 -5.01 1.59 -0.64
CA LEU A 9 -3.83 2.43 -0.35
C LEU A 9 -4.17 3.64 0.53
N LYS A 10 -5.29 4.31 0.26
CA LYS A 10 -5.75 5.46 1.03
C LYS A 10 -6.08 5.08 2.47
N LYS A 11 -6.77 3.96 2.67
CA LYS A 11 -7.11 3.42 4.01
C LYS A 11 -5.86 2.98 4.78
N VAL A 12 -4.89 2.38 4.09
CA VAL A 12 -3.58 2.03 4.68
C VAL A 12 -2.84 3.28 5.15
N ARG A 13 -2.75 4.32 4.31
CA ARG A 13 -2.13 5.61 4.66
C ARG A 13 -2.83 6.25 5.85
N GLU A 14 -4.16 6.28 5.84
CA GLU A 14 -4.97 6.81 6.93
C GLU A 14 -4.73 6.03 8.25
N GLY A 15 -4.73 4.71 8.19
CA GLY A 15 -4.45 3.84 9.34
C GLY A 15 -3.06 4.09 9.93
N ARG A 16 -2.03 4.26 9.09
CA ARG A 16 -0.66 4.62 9.53
C ARG A 16 -0.63 5.99 10.23
N LYS A 17 -1.32 7.00 9.69
CA LYS A 17 -1.40 8.34 10.32
C LYS A 17 -2.07 8.27 11.70
N LEU A 18 -3.16 7.51 11.84
CA LEU A 18 -3.83 7.32 13.13
C LEU A 18 -2.97 6.57 14.15
N VAL A 19 -2.18 5.58 13.72
CA VAL A 19 -1.20 4.91 14.60
C VAL A 19 -0.21 5.92 15.16
N ILE A 20 0.37 6.76 14.31
CA ILE A 20 1.34 7.79 14.74
C ILE A 20 0.68 8.76 15.72
N ARG A 21 -0.52 9.27 15.40
CA ARG A 21 -1.27 10.17 16.29
C ARG A 21 -1.54 9.54 17.67
N GLY A 22 -2.05 8.31 17.69
CA GLY A 22 -2.37 7.59 18.93
C GLY A 22 -1.15 7.30 19.79
N ILE A 23 -0.09 6.73 19.20
CA ILE A 23 1.14 6.37 19.92
C ILE A 23 1.88 7.62 20.41
N THR A 24 1.93 8.69 19.60
CA THR A 24 2.53 9.98 20.00
C THR A 24 1.79 10.56 21.21
N THR A 25 0.45 10.58 21.16
CA THR A 25 -0.37 11.11 22.25
C THR A 25 -0.24 10.28 23.53
N ALA A 26 -0.11 8.96 23.39
CA ALA A 26 0.09 8.06 24.51
C ALA A 26 1.52 8.12 25.10
N GLY A 27 2.51 8.60 24.33
CA GLY A 27 3.94 8.48 24.67
C GLY A 27 4.42 7.03 24.73
N SER A 28 3.66 6.08 24.19
CA SER A 28 3.92 4.64 24.31
C SER A 28 3.16 3.84 23.23
N GLY A 29 3.79 2.80 22.67
CA GLY A 29 3.15 1.90 21.69
C GLY A 29 4.14 1.27 20.70
N HIS A 30 3.61 0.46 19.79
CA HIS A 30 4.43 -0.36 18.86
C HIS A 30 4.16 0.04 17.39
N PRO A 31 4.83 1.08 16.86
CA PRO A 31 4.60 1.53 15.48
C PRO A 31 5.13 0.51 14.46
N GLY A 32 6.32 -0.06 14.68
CA GLY A 32 6.97 -0.94 13.71
C GLY A 32 6.11 -2.13 13.28
N GLY A 33 5.59 -2.88 14.27
CA GLY A 33 4.71 -4.03 14.03
C GLY A 33 3.28 -3.67 13.60
N SER A 34 2.86 -2.41 13.82
CA SER A 34 1.57 -1.90 13.30
C SER A 34 1.68 -1.54 11.81
N PHE A 35 2.84 -1.04 11.39
CA PHE A 35 3.10 -0.58 10.03
C PHE A 35 3.37 -1.73 9.06
N SER A 36 4.02 -2.80 9.51
CA SER A 36 4.32 -3.99 8.70
C SER A 36 3.07 -4.71 8.22
N MET A 37 2.00 -4.72 9.02
CA MET A 37 0.74 -5.41 8.69
C MET A 37 -0.31 -4.54 8.00
N ALA A 38 0.00 -3.28 7.69
CA ALA A 38 -1.01 -2.30 7.29
C ALA A 38 -1.73 -2.69 5.99
N GLU A 39 -1.02 -3.15 4.96
CA GLU A 39 -1.64 -3.61 3.71
C GLU A 39 -2.52 -4.84 3.89
N MET A 40 -2.14 -5.78 4.77
CA MET A 40 -2.96 -6.94 5.13
C MET A 40 -4.27 -6.50 5.79
N MET A 41 -4.19 -5.60 6.76
CA MET A 41 -5.36 -5.03 7.45
C MET A 41 -6.27 -4.28 6.46
N GLY A 42 -5.68 -3.48 5.57
CA GLY A 42 -6.41 -2.76 4.54
C GLY A 42 -7.19 -3.69 3.61
N CYS A 43 -6.56 -4.77 3.13
CA CYS A 43 -7.24 -5.77 2.31
C CYS A 43 -8.33 -6.52 3.08
N ILE A 44 -8.08 -6.89 4.34
CA ILE A 44 -9.06 -7.60 5.16
C ILE A 44 -10.28 -6.71 5.38
N TYR A 45 -10.15 -5.52 5.95
CA TYR A 45 -11.30 -4.67 6.30
C TYR A 45 -12.03 -4.09 5.09
N HIS A 46 -11.33 -3.77 3.99
CA HIS A 46 -11.93 -3.04 2.87
C HIS A 46 -12.18 -3.89 1.63
N LYS A 47 -12.07 -5.22 1.74
CA LYS A 47 -12.36 -6.14 0.64
C LYS A 47 -12.92 -7.50 1.06
N TYR A 48 -12.42 -8.09 2.15
CA TYR A 48 -12.69 -9.51 2.43
C TYR A 48 -13.54 -9.78 3.67
N LEU A 49 -13.34 -9.01 4.73
CA LEU A 49 -14.04 -9.22 5.99
C LEU A 49 -15.52 -8.92 5.80
N ARG A 50 -16.39 -9.90 6.01
CA ARG A 50 -17.83 -9.64 6.08
C ARG A 50 -18.17 -9.09 7.47
N HIS A 51 -18.27 -7.77 7.62
CA HIS A 51 -18.53 -7.13 8.90
C HIS A 51 -19.49 -5.93 8.80
N ASP A 52 -20.05 -5.52 9.95
CA ASP A 52 -20.83 -4.29 10.09
C ASP A 52 -20.34 -3.52 11.33
N PRO A 53 -19.64 -2.39 11.15
CA PRO A 53 -19.19 -1.55 12.26
C PRO A 53 -20.32 -1.04 13.16
N LYS A 54 -21.53 -0.87 12.63
CA LYS A 54 -22.72 -0.44 13.39
C LYS A 54 -23.38 -1.60 14.14
N ASN A 55 -23.04 -2.84 13.80
CA ASN A 55 -23.47 -4.04 14.49
C ASN A 55 -22.27 -4.96 14.81
N PRO A 56 -21.38 -4.54 15.72
CA PRO A 56 -20.14 -5.28 16.04
C PRO A 56 -20.39 -6.66 16.65
N LEU A 57 -21.62 -6.94 17.10
CA LEU A 57 -22.04 -8.22 17.66
C LEU A 57 -22.78 -9.12 16.65
N TRP A 58 -22.88 -8.73 15.37
CA TRP A 58 -23.52 -9.54 14.33
C TRP A 58 -23.01 -10.99 14.37
N PRO A 59 -23.88 -11.99 14.63
CA PRO A 59 -23.42 -13.37 14.83
C PRO A 59 -22.69 -13.99 13.63
N ASP A 60 -23.16 -13.72 12.40
CA ASP A 60 -22.66 -14.37 11.18
C ASP A 60 -21.54 -13.60 10.48
N ARG A 61 -21.03 -12.52 11.10
CA ARG A 61 -19.90 -11.78 10.57
C ARG A 61 -18.62 -12.60 10.61
N ASP A 62 -17.69 -12.29 9.72
CA ASP A 62 -16.32 -12.80 9.77
C ASP A 62 -15.58 -12.21 10.98
N ARG A 63 -14.53 -12.91 11.41
CA ARG A 63 -13.78 -12.60 12.64
C ARG A 63 -12.33 -12.33 12.29
N LEU A 64 -11.76 -11.28 12.88
CA LEU A 64 -10.34 -10.96 12.77
C LEU A 64 -9.70 -11.01 14.15
N VAL A 65 -8.72 -11.89 14.33
CA VAL A 65 -7.94 -12.02 15.55
C VAL A 65 -6.54 -11.49 15.32
N LEU A 66 -6.15 -10.46 16.08
CA LEU A 66 -4.75 -10.01 16.14
C LEU A 66 -4.03 -10.76 17.27
N SER A 67 -3.29 -11.81 16.91
CA SER A 67 -2.54 -12.64 17.87
C SER A 67 -1.30 -11.91 18.39
N LYS A 68 -0.57 -11.22 17.49
CA LYS A 68 0.53 -10.30 17.81
C LYS A 68 0.05 -9.00 18.47
N GLY A 69 -0.55 -9.14 19.65
CA GLY A 69 -1.34 -8.11 20.31
C GLY A 69 -0.60 -6.79 20.61
N HIS A 70 0.73 -6.79 20.69
CA HIS A 70 1.49 -5.55 20.87
C HIS A 70 1.23 -4.53 19.74
N ALA A 71 0.89 -5.00 18.53
CA ALA A 71 0.49 -4.19 17.38
C ALA A 71 -0.98 -3.69 17.45
N SER A 72 -1.56 -3.63 18.65
CA SER A 72 -2.92 -3.11 18.87
C SER A 72 -3.15 -1.69 18.32
N PRO A 73 -2.17 -0.76 18.27
CA PRO A 73 -2.40 0.53 17.63
C PRO A 73 -2.83 0.39 16.16
N GLY A 74 -2.23 -0.56 15.42
CA GLY A 74 -2.63 -0.89 14.06
C GLY A 74 -4.01 -1.54 13.95
N LEU A 75 -4.44 -2.33 14.95
CA LEU A 75 -5.81 -2.85 14.99
C LEU A 75 -6.83 -1.73 15.21
N PHE A 76 -6.61 -0.89 16.22
CA PHE A 76 -7.54 0.18 16.55
C PHE A 76 -7.63 1.24 15.46
N SER A 77 -6.51 1.58 14.80
CA SER A 77 -6.54 2.52 13.67
C SER A 77 -7.41 1.99 12.53
N ASN A 78 -7.28 0.70 12.18
CA ASN A 78 -8.09 0.10 11.12
C ASN A 78 -9.57 -0.05 11.52
N LEU A 79 -9.88 -0.35 12.79
CA LEU A 79 -11.25 -0.32 13.30
C LEU A 79 -11.88 1.08 13.20
N ALA A 80 -11.12 2.13 13.53
CA ALA A 80 -11.56 3.52 13.39
C ALA A 80 -11.78 3.91 11.92
N VAL A 81 -10.86 3.52 11.04
CA VAL A 81 -10.95 3.75 9.59
C VAL A 81 -12.15 3.02 8.98
N ALA A 82 -12.43 1.80 9.46
CA ALA A 82 -13.59 1.02 9.07
C ALA A 82 -14.91 1.53 9.68
N GLY A 83 -14.87 2.44 10.67
CA GLY A 83 -16.05 3.12 11.22
C GLY A 83 -16.63 2.50 12.49
N TYR A 84 -15.89 1.68 13.23
CA TYR A 84 -16.36 1.11 14.51
C TYR A 84 -16.49 2.17 15.62
N PHE A 85 -15.70 3.24 15.52
CA PHE A 85 -15.72 4.39 16.43
C PHE A 85 -15.08 5.60 15.74
N ASP A 86 -15.24 6.79 16.34
CA ASP A 86 -14.70 8.02 15.78
C ASP A 86 -13.15 8.02 15.78
N LYS A 87 -12.56 8.51 14.69
CA LYS A 87 -11.09 8.52 14.51
C LYS A 87 -10.36 9.33 15.58
N SER A 88 -11.00 10.33 16.18
CA SER A 88 -10.41 11.11 17.29
C SER A 88 -10.20 10.28 18.56
N GLU A 89 -10.96 9.19 18.75
CA GLU A 89 -10.83 8.33 19.94
C GLU A 89 -9.45 7.66 20.01
N ILE A 90 -8.71 7.57 18.89
CA ILE A 90 -7.33 7.05 18.87
C ILE A 90 -6.38 7.79 19.82
N GLU A 91 -6.66 9.06 20.13
CA GLU A 91 -5.89 9.86 21.10
C GLU A 91 -6.09 9.44 22.55
N THR A 92 -7.04 8.53 22.81
CA THR A 92 -7.26 7.92 24.12
C THR A 92 -6.46 6.64 24.34
N LEU A 93 -5.72 6.17 23.32
CA LEU A 93 -4.89 4.97 23.39
C LEU A 93 -4.04 4.94 24.67
N ARG A 94 -4.09 3.80 25.38
CA ARG A 94 -3.34 3.54 26.63
C ARG A 94 -3.66 4.49 27.79
N LYS A 95 -4.65 5.38 27.69
CA LYS A 95 -5.09 6.21 28.81
C LYS A 95 -5.99 5.40 29.76
N PHE A 96 -6.01 5.81 31.02
CA PHE A 96 -6.96 5.29 32.01
C PHE A 96 -8.39 5.44 31.49
N GLU A 97 -9.25 4.47 31.77
CA GLU A 97 -10.67 4.38 31.31
C GLU A 97 -10.91 4.26 29.80
N SER A 98 -9.89 4.40 28.95
CA SER A 98 -10.07 4.18 27.50
C SER A 98 -10.41 2.72 27.21
N ARG A 99 -11.19 2.44 26.16
CA ARG A 99 -11.33 1.07 25.64
C ARG A 99 -10.15 0.65 24.75
N LEU A 100 -9.34 1.60 24.30
CA LEU A 100 -8.17 1.38 23.45
C LEU A 100 -6.95 1.05 24.32
N GLN A 101 -6.90 -0.17 24.80
CA GLN A 101 -5.89 -0.65 25.75
C GLN A 101 -4.52 -0.91 25.10
N GLY A 102 -3.47 -1.10 25.91
CA GLY A 102 -2.11 -1.34 25.40
C GLY A 102 -1.96 -2.60 24.54
N HIS A 103 -2.86 -3.55 24.73
CA HIS A 103 -3.10 -4.76 23.93
C HIS A 103 -4.61 -4.84 23.61
N PRO A 104 -5.05 -5.65 22.63
CA PRO A 104 -6.47 -5.78 22.31
C PRO A 104 -7.25 -6.27 23.55
N ASP A 105 -8.36 -5.63 23.86
CA ASP A 105 -9.28 -5.96 24.96
C ASP A 105 -10.71 -5.98 24.38
N TYR A 106 -11.51 -6.98 24.77
CA TYR A 106 -12.89 -7.18 24.34
C TYR A 106 -13.82 -5.97 24.60
N LYS A 107 -13.43 -5.04 25.49
CA LYS A 107 -14.13 -3.76 25.68
C LYS A 107 -14.20 -2.90 24.40
N CYS A 108 -13.28 -3.08 23.46
CA CYS A 108 -13.26 -2.35 22.20
C CYS A 108 -14.15 -3.06 21.16
N PRO A 109 -15.21 -2.42 20.61
CA PRO A 109 -16.04 -3.02 19.57
C PRO A 109 -15.21 -3.45 18.35
N GLY A 110 -15.45 -4.68 17.88
CA GLY A 110 -14.71 -5.28 16.77
C GLY A 110 -13.45 -6.05 17.19
N VAL A 111 -13.02 -5.98 18.46
CA VAL A 111 -11.96 -6.84 18.99
C VAL A 111 -12.54 -8.18 19.45
N GLU A 112 -12.05 -9.29 18.89
CA GLU A 112 -12.51 -10.64 19.25
C GLU A 112 -11.83 -11.23 20.48
N PHE A 113 -10.58 -10.86 20.71
CA PHE A 113 -9.65 -11.59 21.57
C PHE A 113 -8.89 -10.63 22.46
N CYS A 114 -8.82 -10.95 23.76
CA CYS A 114 -7.93 -10.26 24.70
C CYS A 114 -6.49 -10.72 24.46
N GLY A 115 -5.72 -9.93 23.71
CA GLY A 115 -4.37 -10.28 23.29
C GLY A 115 -3.28 -9.78 24.23
N GLY A 116 -2.02 -10.04 23.83
CA GLY A 116 -0.81 -9.55 24.51
C GLY A 116 0.18 -10.66 24.80
N SER A 117 -0.28 -11.76 25.39
CA SER A 117 0.52 -12.99 25.50
C SER A 117 0.62 -13.64 24.12
N LEU A 118 1.82 -13.70 23.57
CA LEU A 118 2.09 -14.29 22.26
C LEU A 118 1.71 -15.78 22.24
N GLY A 119 1.35 -16.30 21.06
CA GLY A 119 1.05 -17.71 20.81
C GLY A 119 -0.40 -18.13 21.08
N LEU A 120 -1.16 -17.32 21.84
CA LEU A 120 -2.53 -17.68 22.24
C LEU A 120 -3.60 -17.41 21.18
N GLY A 121 -3.44 -16.37 20.36
CA GLY A 121 -4.51 -15.92 19.45
C GLY A 121 -4.82 -16.91 18.33
N LEU A 122 -3.85 -17.68 17.85
CA LEU A 122 -4.11 -18.78 16.90
C LEU A 122 -4.96 -19.89 17.54
N SER A 123 -4.65 -20.27 18.78
CA SER A 123 -5.44 -21.27 19.52
C SER A 123 -6.88 -20.80 19.73
N PHE A 124 -7.06 -19.52 20.08
CA PHE A 124 -8.39 -18.92 20.17
C PHE A 124 -9.14 -18.96 18.83
N SER A 125 -8.45 -18.60 17.73
CA SER A 125 -9.01 -18.58 16.38
C SER A 125 -9.50 -19.96 15.93
N ILE A 126 -8.78 -21.02 16.30
CA ILE A 126 -9.18 -22.41 16.05
C ILE A 126 -10.49 -22.75 16.76
N GLY A 127 -10.64 -22.34 18.02
CA GLY A 127 -11.88 -22.52 18.77
C GLY A 127 -13.07 -21.81 18.10
N VAL A 128 -12.87 -20.57 17.65
CA VAL A 128 -13.89 -19.80 16.92
C VAL A 128 -14.25 -20.46 15.59
N ALA A 129 -13.26 -20.95 14.84
CA ALA A 129 -13.47 -21.65 13.57
C ALA A 129 -14.22 -22.97 13.73
N LEU A 130 -13.90 -23.75 14.78
CA LEU A 130 -14.63 -24.96 15.15
C LEU A 130 -16.08 -24.66 15.52
N ALA A 131 -16.31 -23.65 16.37
CA ALA A 131 -17.66 -23.25 16.78
C ALA A 131 -18.51 -22.84 15.57
N ALA A 132 -17.97 -22.03 14.66
CA ALA A 132 -18.67 -21.65 13.42
C ALA A 132 -19.08 -22.87 12.58
N ARG A 133 -18.21 -23.89 12.47
CA ARG A 133 -18.52 -25.12 11.74
C ARG A 133 -19.58 -25.97 12.44
N ILE A 134 -19.52 -26.09 13.77
CA ILE A 134 -20.52 -26.81 14.57
C ILE A 134 -21.89 -26.16 14.41
N ASP A 135 -21.95 -24.83 14.38
CA ASP A 135 -23.17 -24.04 14.19
C ASP A 135 -23.67 -24.02 12.72
N GLY A 136 -22.93 -24.62 11.77
CA GLY A 136 -23.25 -24.57 10.34
C GLY A 136 -23.11 -23.17 9.71
N LYS A 137 -22.36 -22.26 10.35
CA LYS A 137 -22.15 -20.89 9.87
C LYS A 137 -21.08 -20.83 8.79
N LYS A 138 -21.25 -19.89 7.85
CA LYS A 138 -20.28 -19.55 6.81
C LYS A 138 -19.31 -18.45 7.26
N THR A 139 -19.02 -18.39 8.55
CA THR A 139 -18.10 -17.41 9.14
C THR A 139 -16.67 -17.81 8.82
N HIS A 140 -15.92 -16.89 8.23
CA HIS A 140 -14.48 -17.04 8.00
C HIS A 140 -13.69 -16.35 9.12
N ILE A 141 -12.61 -16.99 9.54
CA ILE A 141 -11.73 -16.49 10.60
C ILE A 141 -10.40 -16.09 9.97
N TYR A 142 -10.02 -14.84 10.17
CA TYR A 142 -8.71 -14.31 9.83
C TYR A 142 -7.89 -14.14 11.10
N THR A 143 -6.63 -14.55 11.08
CA THR A 143 -5.71 -14.39 12.21
C THR A 143 -4.41 -13.79 11.72
N ILE A 144 -3.91 -12.75 12.38
CA ILE A 144 -2.56 -12.20 12.12
C ILE A 144 -1.65 -12.59 13.28
N ILE A 145 -0.57 -13.30 12.96
CA ILE A 145 0.48 -13.70 13.89
C ILE A 145 1.81 -13.01 13.54
N GLY A 146 2.69 -12.87 14.53
CA GLY A 146 4.07 -12.41 14.34
C GLY A 146 5.04 -13.55 14.05
N ASP A 147 6.21 -13.22 13.50
CA ASP A 147 7.33 -14.15 13.38
C ASP A 147 7.98 -14.47 14.72
N GLY A 148 8.33 -13.49 15.55
CA GLY A 148 8.79 -13.78 16.93
C GLY A 148 7.74 -14.52 17.78
N GLU A 149 6.44 -14.34 17.48
CA GLU A 149 5.36 -15.13 18.09
C GLU A 149 5.40 -16.61 17.69
N SER A 150 5.93 -16.94 16.52
CA SER A 150 6.02 -18.31 16.02
C SER A 150 7.08 -19.15 16.74
N ASP A 151 7.87 -18.54 17.64
CA ASP A 151 8.78 -19.25 18.53
C ASP A 151 8.03 -19.92 19.70
N GLU A 152 6.81 -19.49 20.00
CA GLU A 152 5.98 -20.07 21.04
C GLU A 152 5.50 -21.49 20.65
N GLY A 153 5.75 -22.47 21.52
CA GLY A 153 5.29 -23.85 21.33
C GLY A 153 3.79 -23.97 21.06
N GLN A 154 3.00 -23.08 21.67
CA GLN A 154 1.56 -23.01 21.52
C GLN A 154 1.11 -22.82 20.07
N VAL A 155 1.88 -22.09 19.24
CA VAL A 155 1.58 -21.90 17.81
C VAL A 155 1.62 -23.23 17.07
N TRP A 156 2.56 -24.10 17.42
CA TRP A 156 2.75 -25.41 16.79
C TRP A 156 1.75 -26.46 17.29
N GLU A 157 1.36 -26.41 18.57
CA GLU A 157 0.23 -27.21 19.06
C GLU A 157 -1.07 -26.84 18.34
N ALA A 158 -1.33 -25.54 18.21
CA ALA A 158 -2.48 -25.02 17.48
C ALA A 158 -2.44 -25.42 16.00
N SER A 159 -1.28 -25.33 15.34
CA SER A 159 -1.16 -25.68 13.92
C SER A 159 -1.45 -27.17 13.66
N MET A 160 -1.04 -28.08 14.55
CA MET A 160 -1.44 -29.50 14.49
C MET A 160 -2.96 -29.67 14.60
N ALA A 161 -3.58 -28.99 15.56
CA ALA A 161 -5.01 -29.09 15.80
C ALA A 161 -5.82 -28.60 14.59
N ALA A 162 -5.47 -27.44 14.01
CA ALA A 162 -6.17 -26.89 12.86
C ALA A 162 -6.18 -27.85 11.65
N SER A 163 -5.04 -28.51 11.39
CA SER A 163 -4.93 -29.50 10.31
C SER A 163 -5.75 -30.75 10.62
N LYS A 164 -5.65 -31.29 11.86
CA LYS A 164 -6.46 -32.43 12.32
C LYS A 164 -7.96 -32.21 12.11
N PHE A 165 -8.44 -31.00 12.40
CA PHE A 165 -9.85 -30.63 12.26
C PHE A 165 -10.22 -30.12 10.86
N LYS A 166 -9.27 -30.02 9.92
CA LYS A 166 -9.50 -29.58 8.53
C LYS A 166 -10.18 -28.21 8.45
N LEU A 167 -9.66 -27.22 9.20
CA LEU A 167 -10.26 -25.90 9.33
C LEU A 167 -10.03 -25.01 8.09
N ASP A 168 -10.72 -25.29 6.99
CA ASP A 168 -10.67 -24.49 5.77
C ASP A 168 -11.37 -23.13 5.85
N ASN A 169 -12.11 -22.86 6.93
CA ASN A 169 -12.65 -21.55 7.29
C ASN A 169 -11.68 -20.68 8.14
N LEU A 170 -10.40 -21.06 8.21
CA LEU A 170 -9.34 -20.33 8.91
C LEU A 170 -8.23 -19.93 7.93
N THR A 171 -7.99 -18.62 7.83
CA THR A 171 -6.84 -18.03 7.12
C THR A 171 -5.93 -17.32 8.10
N VAL A 172 -4.68 -17.76 8.19
CA VAL A 172 -3.65 -17.11 9.00
C VAL A 172 -2.76 -16.26 8.10
N PHE A 173 -2.40 -15.07 8.56
CA PHE A 173 -1.32 -14.27 8.00
C PHE A 173 -0.16 -14.29 8.98
N LEU A 174 1.01 -14.72 8.51
CA LEU A 174 2.26 -14.52 9.22
C LEU A 174 2.89 -13.21 8.74
N ASP A 175 2.96 -12.22 9.62
CA ASP A 175 3.70 -10.97 9.40
C ASP A 175 5.20 -11.24 9.55
N ARG A 176 5.84 -11.64 8.44
CA ARG A 176 7.23 -12.06 8.37
C ARG A 176 8.13 -10.86 8.07
N ASN A 177 8.43 -10.09 9.11
CA ASN A 177 9.21 -8.85 9.05
C ASN A 177 10.66 -8.99 9.52
N PHE A 178 11.07 -10.18 9.96
CA PHE A 178 12.41 -10.56 10.38
C PHE A 178 12.90 -9.96 11.70
N ILE A 179 12.07 -9.24 12.45
CA ILE A 179 12.50 -8.51 13.65
C ILE A 179 11.59 -8.81 14.83
N GLN A 180 12.17 -9.13 15.98
CA GLN A 180 11.46 -9.25 17.26
C GLN A 180 11.81 -8.12 18.23
N GLN A 181 11.70 -8.33 19.55
CA GLN A 181 11.94 -7.29 20.55
C GLN A 181 13.42 -6.92 20.65
N ASP A 182 14.30 -7.92 20.69
CA ASP A 182 15.72 -7.73 20.96
C ASP A 182 16.53 -7.45 19.68
N ASP A 183 16.32 -8.26 18.63
CA ASP A 183 17.05 -8.15 17.36
C ASP A 183 16.29 -8.89 16.23
N TYR A 184 16.94 -9.10 15.09
CA TYR A 184 16.47 -9.95 14.01
C TYR A 184 16.18 -11.39 14.47
N THR A 185 15.09 -11.98 13.97
CA THR A 185 14.68 -13.36 14.29
C THR A 185 15.81 -14.35 14.00
N GLU A 186 16.53 -14.18 12.90
CA GLU A 186 17.63 -15.06 12.46
C GLU A 186 18.86 -15.03 13.38
N ARG A 187 18.93 -14.09 14.34
CA ARG A 187 19.99 -14.02 15.36
C ARG A 187 19.54 -14.54 16.71
N VAL A 188 18.27 -14.33 17.04
CA VAL A 188 17.69 -14.67 18.34
C VAL A 188 17.16 -16.10 18.33
N MET A 189 16.23 -16.40 17.42
CA MET A 189 15.63 -17.72 17.22
C MET A 189 15.20 -17.88 15.74
N PRO A 190 16.01 -18.57 14.92
CA PRO A 190 15.80 -18.55 13.47
C PRO A 190 14.55 -19.29 12.99
N LEU A 191 13.76 -18.61 12.15
CA LEU A 191 12.69 -19.24 11.37
C LEU A 191 13.12 -19.59 9.95
N ASP A 192 14.04 -18.80 9.39
CA ASP A 192 14.68 -18.98 8.10
C ASP A 192 16.20 -19.24 8.29
N GLU A 193 16.99 -19.36 7.20
CA GLU A 193 18.45 -19.51 7.31
C GLU A 193 19.13 -18.28 7.95
N GLU A 194 20.26 -18.49 8.63
CA GLU A 194 21.02 -17.48 9.37
C GLU A 194 21.27 -16.20 8.56
N LEU A 195 21.09 -15.03 9.19
CA LEU A 195 21.41 -13.71 8.64
C LEU A 195 22.87 -13.35 8.94
N VAL A 196 23.71 -13.36 7.90
CA VAL A 196 25.10 -12.89 7.99
C VAL A 196 25.15 -11.37 7.78
N GLY A 197 25.52 -10.61 8.82
CA GLY A 197 25.54 -9.13 8.79
C GLY A 197 24.20 -8.49 9.14
N ASP A 198 24.10 -7.16 9.01
CA ASP A 198 22.90 -6.37 9.40
C ASP A 198 21.98 -6.00 8.22
N ASP A 199 22.27 -6.46 6.99
CA ASP A 199 21.48 -6.12 5.80
C ASP A 199 20.40 -7.17 5.53
N ILE A 200 19.15 -6.88 5.93
CA ILE A 200 18.04 -7.81 5.69
C ILE A 200 17.77 -8.05 4.20
N SER A 201 18.22 -7.16 3.31
CA SER A 201 18.03 -7.33 1.86
C SER A 201 18.68 -8.62 1.35
N GLU A 202 19.66 -9.17 2.07
CA GLU A 202 20.23 -10.50 1.80
C GLU A 202 19.20 -11.63 1.90
N MET A 203 18.23 -11.53 2.81
CA MET A 203 17.12 -12.50 2.88
C MET A 203 16.22 -12.42 1.66
N TRP A 204 16.08 -11.25 1.06
CA TRP A 204 15.24 -11.01 -0.11
C TRP A 204 15.89 -11.39 -1.44
N LYS A 205 17.23 -11.52 -1.47
CA LYS A 205 17.99 -11.87 -2.68
C LYS A 205 17.90 -13.36 -3.03
N ASN A 206 17.66 -14.23 -2.05
CA ASN A 206 17.63 -15.67 -2.25
C ASN A 206 16.47 -16.33 -1.52
N ALA A 207 15.40 -16.65 -2.26
CA ALA A 207 14.22 -17.33 -1.73
C ALA A 207 14.51 -18.76 -1.20
N ALA A 208 15.60 -19.41 -1.61
CA ALA A 208 15.96 -20.73 -1.09
C ALA A 208 16.28 -20.72 0.41
N ARG A 209 16.62 -19.54 0.97
CA ARG A 209 16.88 -19.33 2.39
C ARG A 209 15.62 -19.36 3.25
N TRP A 210 14.45 -19.28 2.62
CA TRP A 210 13.17 -19.22 3.29
C TRP A 210 12.71 -20.64 3.68
N LYS A 211 12.64 -20.91 4.98
CA LYS A 211 12.27 -22.22 5.56
C LYS A 211 11.00 -22.18 6.38
N VAL A 212 10.53 -21.00 6.81
CA VAL A 212 9.34 -20.91 7.65
C VAL A 212 8.11 -21.54 6.97
N GLY A 213 7.98 -21.38 5.65
CA GLY A 213 6.91 -22.01 4.88
C GLY A 213 6.94 -23.54 4.95
N ASP A 214 8.12 -24.16 4.95
CA ASP A 214 8.28 -25.62 5.04
C ASP A 214 7.86 -26.16 6.40
N LYS A 215 8.14 -25.41 7.48
CA LYS A 215 7.61 -25.74 8.82
C LYS A 215 6.09 -25.81 8.76
N TRP A 216 5.41 -24.78 8.28
CA TRP A 216 3.94 -24.80 8.17
C TRP A 216 3.40 -25.92 7.26
N ARG A 217 4.05 -26.17 6.10
CA ARG A 217 3.68 -27.30 5.22
C ARG A 217 3.77 -28.64 5.94
N SER A 218 4.80 -28.84 6.78
CA SER A 218 4.98 -30.09 7.54
C SER A 218 3.86 -30.35 8.56
N PHE A 219 3.18 -29.30 9.04
CA PHE A 219 2.00 -29.38 9.90
C PHE A 219 0.68 -29.52 9.11
N GLY A 220 0.75 -29.75 7.79
CA GLY A 220 -0.41 -30.05 6.94
C GLY A 220 -1.25 -28.84 6.53
N TRP A 221 -0.62 -27.66 6.43
CA TRP A 221 -1.27 -26.41 6.00
C TRP A 221 -1.07 -26.14 4.51
N ASN A 222 -2.06 -25.49 3.89
CA ASN A 222 -1.88 -24.83 2.61
C ASN A 222 -1.08 -23.53 2.82
N VAL A 223 0.08 -23.40 2.17
CA VAL A 223 1.02 -22.29 2.39
C VAL A 223 1.20 -21.47 1.13
N LEU A 224 0.87 -20.17 1.20
CA LEU A 224 1.17 -19.18 0.17
C LEU A 224 2.21 -18.20 0.69
N GLU A 225 3.15 -17.80 -0.16
CA GLU A 225 4.20 -16.82 0.19
C GLU A 225 4.09 -15.62 -0.74
N ILE A 226 4.08 -14.42 -0.17
CA ILE A 226 3.87 -13.17 -0.90
C ILE A 226 4.79 -12.05 -0.39
N ASP A 227 4.94 -11.02 -1.21
CA ASP A 227 5.33 -9.70 -0.71
C ASP A 227 4.11 -9.06 -0.01
N GLY A 228 4.21 -8.91 1.31
CA GLY A 228 3.15 -8.40 2.17
C GLY A 228 2.87 -6.91 2.00
N HIS A 229 3.61 -6.19 1.16
CA HIS A 229 3.35 -4.80 0.78
C HIS A 229 2.77 -4.64 -0.62
N ARG A 230 2.42 -5.76 -1.28
CA ARG A 230 1.84 -5.79 -2.62
C ARG A 230 0.37 -6.21 -2.54
N ILE A 231 -0.54 -5.23 -2.62
CA ILE A 231 -1.98 -5.42 -2.49
C ILE A 231 -2.48 -6.50 -3.47
N GLU A 232 -2.00 -6.49 -4.71
CA GLU A 232 -2.39 -7.46 -5.73
C GLU A 232 -2.02 -8.91 -5.34
N GLN A 233 -0.90 -9.10 -4.64
CA GLN A 233 -0.46 -10.42 -4.17
C GLN A 233 -1.27 -10.87 -2.97
N ILE A 234 -1.58 -9.96 -2.03
CA ILE A 234 -2.47 -10.25 -0.91
C ILE A 234 -3.86 -10.63 -1.43
N VAL A 235 -4.42 -9.85 -2.35
CA VAL A 235 -5.73 -10.10 -2.95
C VAL A 235 -5.75 -11.45 -3.65
N LYS A 236 -4.75 -11.77 -4.48
CA LYS A 236 -4.66 -13.08 -5.14
C LYS A 236 -4.55 -14.23 -4.12
N ALA A 237 -3.71 -14.07 -3.09
CA ALA A 237 -3.53 -15.09 -2.07
C ALA A 237 -4.83 -15.35 -1.29
N VAL A 238 -5.53 -14.29 -0.88
CA VAL A 238 -6.82 -14.42 -0.17
C VAL A 238 -7.87 -15.09 -1.06
N ASN A 239 -7.99 -14.69 -2.33
CA ASN A 239 -8.90 -15.36 -3.27
C ASN A 239 -8.59 -16.85 -3.43
N SER A 240 -7.30 -17.23 -3.46
CA SER A 240 -6.89 -18.62 -3.54
C SER A 240 -7.25 -19.41 -2.27
N VAL A 241 -6.99 -18.87 -1.07
CA VAL A 241 -7.28 -19.60 0.18
C VAL A 241 -8.77 -19.73 0.44
N LEU A 242 -9.59 -18.75 0.03
CA LEU A 242 -11.06 -18.84 0.12
C LEU A 242 -11.65 -19.92 -0.80
N GLN A 243 -10.88 -20.43 -1.76
CA GLN A 243 -11.25 -21.57 -2.62
C GLN A 243 -10.70 -22.90 -2.09
N THR A 244 -9.73 -22.88 -1.18
CA THR A 244 -9.16 -24.08 -0.54
C THR A 244 -10.21 -24.76 0.34
N ARG A 245 -10.25 -26.11 0.32
CA ARG A 245 -11.18 -26.92 1.10
C ARG A 245 -10.45 -28.02 1.86
N GLY A 246 -10.96 -28.37 3.03
CA GLY A 246 -10.47 -29.49 3.84
C GLY A 246 -9.08 -29.30 4.47
N THR A 247 -8.48 -28.11 4.42
CA THR A 247 -7.20 -27.78 5.05
C THR A 247 -7.15 -26.30 5.44
N PRO A 248 -6.58 -25.94 6.60
CA PRO A 248 -6.34 -24.55 6.94
C PRO A 248 -5.27 -23.93 6.05
N SER A 249 -5.33 -22.60 5.87
CA SER A 249 -4.39 -21.88 5.02
C SER A 249 -3.61 -20.82 5.79
N ILE A 250 -2.32 -20.69 5.47
CA ILE A 250 -1.47 -19.62 5.94
C ILE A 250 -0.84 -18.87 4.76
N ILE A 251 -0.87 -17.55 4.86
CA ILE A 251 -0.20 -16.62 3.95
C ILE A 251 1.02 -16.07 4.70
N VAL A 252 2.21 -16.49 4.30
CA VAL A 252 3.48 -15.93 4.78
C VAL A 252 3.71 -14.63 4.02
N ALA A 253 3.34 -13.52 4.67
CA ALA A 253 3.47 -12.18 4.12
C ALA A 253 4.82 -11.61 4.55
N ARG A 254 5.77 -11.55 3.60
CA ARG A 254 7.09 -10.95 3.87
C ARG A 254 6.98 -9.45 3.86
N THR A 255 7.36 -8.81 4.95
CA THR A 255 7.11 -7.40 5.22
C THR A 255 8.38 -6.73 5.73
N ILE A 256 8.33 -5.41 5.87
CA ILE A 256 9.35 -4.56 6.46
C ILE A 256 8.73 -3.93 7.70
N LYS A 257 9.34 -4.17 8.86
CA LYS A 257 8.91 -3.53 10.11
C LYS A 257 9.08 -2.01 9.98
N GLY A 258 8.06 -1.23 10.32
CA GLY A 258 8.10 0.23 10.17
C GLY A 258 7.88 0.75 8.75
N LYS A 259 7.35 -0.08 7.82
CA LYS A 259 7.12 0.28 6.41
C LYS A 259 6.53 1.68 6.18
N SER A 260 7.11 2.42 5.25
CA SER A 260 6.77 3.79 4.81
C SER A 260 7.38 4.95 5.60
N VAL A 261 8.10 4.68 6.70
CA VAL A 261 8.82 5.72 7.47
C VAL A 261 10.29 5.37 7.52
N GLU A 262 11.13 6.14 6.84
CA GLU A 262 12.49 5.72 6.47
C GLU A 262 13.37 5.35 7.67
N HIS A 263 13.26 6.06 8.79
CA HIS A 263 14.02 5.78 10.01
C HIS A 263 13.45 4.62 10.85
N MET A 264 12.20 4.21 10.59
CA MET A 264 11.56 3.07 11.24
C MET A 264 11.71 1.77 10.43
N GLU A 265 11.86 1.88 9.10
CA GLU A 265 12.03 0.73 8.22
C GLU A 265 13.26 -0.09 8.60
N ASP A 266 13.06 -1.40 8.80
CA ASP A 266 14.14 -2.36 9.05
C ASP A 266 15.01 -1.99 10.27
N ASN A 267 14.33 -1.57 11.35
CA ASN A 267 15.01 -1.13 12.56
C ASN A 267 14.37 -1.73 13.82
N PRO A 268 15.07 -2.64 14.53
CA PRO A 268 14.61 -3.23 15.79
C PRO A 268 14.22 -2.21 16.86
N LYS A 269 14.88 -1.04 16.92
CA LYS A 269 14.58 0.00 17.93
C LYS A 269 13.15 0.53 17.82
N TRP A 270 12.54 0.48 16.64
CA TRP A 270 11.18 0.96 16.42
C TRP A 270 10.10 -0.10 16.67
N HIS A 271 10.46 -1.23 17.29
CA HIS A 271 9.49 -2.24 17.69
C HIS A 271 8.46 -1.68 18.69
N GLY A 272 8.90 -0.99 19.74
CA GLY A 272 8.07 -0.52 20.85
C GLY A 272 8.32 0.93 21.30
N VAL A 273 8.93 1.75 20.44
CA VAL A 273 9.26 3.15 20.74
C VAL A 273 8.22 4.08 20.12
N ALA A 274 7.69 4.99 20.94
CA ALA A 274 6.81 6.06 20.48
C ALA A 274 7.60 7.20 19.82
N PRO A 275 7.12 7.75 18.68
CA PRO A 275 7.75 8.92 18.10
C PRO A 275 7.52 10.16 18.97
N ASN A 276 8.48 11.09 18.92
CA ASN A 276 8.37 12.38 19.60
C ASN A 276 7.28 13.26 18.95
N SER A 277 6.53 14.03 19.75
CA SER A 277 5.47 14.92 19.27
C SER A 277 5.95 16.00 18.29
N GLN A 278 7.20 16.46 18.39
CA GLN A 278 7.81 17.38 17.42
C GLN A 278 8.12 16.70 16.08
N ILE A 279 8.30 15.38 16.07
CA ILE A 279 8.62 14.58 14.87
C ILE A 279 7.37 14.05 14.18
N SER A 280 6.27 13.82 14.91
CA SER A 280 5.01 13.32 14.37
C SER A 280 4.53 14.06 13.10
N PRO A 281 4.55 15.42 13.04
CA PRO A 281 4.13 16.13 11.83
C PRO A 281 5.06 15.93 10.62
N ILE A 282 6.33 15.55 10.84
CA ILE A 282 7.27 15.20 9.78
C ILE A 282 6.95 13.80 9.24
N ILE A 283 6.64 12.85 10.13
CA ILE A 283 6.21 11.50 9.76
C ILE A 283 4.90 11.55 8.97
N GLU A 284 3.93 12.37 9.39
CA GLU A 284 2.67 12.54 8.66
C GLU A 284 2.91 13.04 7.23
N LEU A 285 3.80 14.02 7.05
CA LEU A 285 4.19 14.49 5.72
C LEU A 285 4.90 13.39 4.92
N GLU A 286 5.74 12.58 5.54
CA GLU A 286 6.39 11.44 4.88
C GLU A 286 5.35 10.44 4.36
N LEU A 287 4.31 10.16 5.14
CA LEU A 287 3.19 9.30 4.74
C LEU A 287 2.35 9.91 3.61
N ASP A 288 2.16 11.24 3.59
CA ASP A 288 1.44 11.94 2.53
C ASP A 288 2.26 12.06 1.22
N CYS A 289 3.58 11.85 1.30
CA CYS A 289 4.51 11.97 0.17
C CYS A 289 5.06 10.62 -0.31
N GLN A 290 4.35 9.53 -0.05
CA GLN A 290 4.64 8.24 -0.70
C GLN A 290 4.35 8.34 -2.21
N PHE A 291 5.11 7.61 -3.02
CA PHE A 291 5.07 7.73 -4.47
C PHE A 291 5.07 6.36 -5.16
N LEU A 292 4.57 6.34 -6.40
CA LEU A 292 4.47 5.17 -7.26
C LEU A 292 5.12 5.44 -8.63
N ILE A 293 5.70 4.40 -9.23
CA ILE A 293 6.31 4.45 -10.56
C ILE A 293 5.52 3.55 -11.51
N ALA A 294 5.10 4.13 -12.63
CA ALA A 294 4.23 3.51 -13.62
C ALA A 294 4.91 3.53 -15.01
N PRO A 295 5.72 2.52 -15.38
CA PRO A 295 6.32 2.48 -16.71
C PRO A 295 5.25 2.37 -17.80
N SER A 296 5.30 3.24 -18.80
CA SER A 296 4.39 3.21 -19.95
C SER A 296 4.93 2.29 -21.04
N ILE A 297 4.19 1.22 -21.34
CA ILE A 297 4.66 0.18 -22.27
C ILE A 297 4.60 0.60 -23.74
N ILE A 298 3.87 1.67 -24.09
CA ILE A 298 3.80 2.14 -25.49
C ILE A 298 5.13 2.70 -26.00
N ALA A 299 6.03 3.07 -25.10
CA ALA A 299 7.37 3.55 -25.44
C ALA A 299 8.37 2.41 -25.73
N GLY A 300 7.93 1.15 -25.60
CA GLY A 300 8.74 -0.04 -25.84
C GLY A 300 8.54 -0.66 -27.23
N ASP A 301 8.82 -1.96 -27.33
CA ASP A 301 8.56 -2.72 -28.55
C ASP A 301 7.07 -3.05 -28.69
N MET A 302 6.36 -2.25 -29.48
CA MET A 302 4.92 -2.44 -29.78
C MET A 302 4.61 -3.77 -30.47
N THR A 303 5.60 -4.45 -31.07
CA THR A 303 5.41 -5.80 -31.62
C THR A 303 5.44 -6.89 -30.55
N ASN A 304 5.92 -6.57 -29.35
CA ASN A 304 6.08 -7.51 -28.23
C ASN A 304 5.75 -6.88 -26.87
N LEU A 305 4.52 -6.38 -26.73
CA LEU A 305 4.04 -5.78 -25.47
C LEU A 305 4.09 -6.74 -24.26
N GLU A 306 3.99 -8.06 -24.48
CA GLU A 306 4.14 -9.04 -23.41
C GLU A 306 5.53 -8.97 -22.76
N ASN A 307 6.58 -8.83 -23.58
CA ASN A 307 7.93 -8.64 -23.07
C ASN A 307 8.08 -7.31 -22.32
N GLU A 308 7.44 -6.24 -22.79
CA GLU A 308 7.49 -4.94 -22.11
C GLU A 308 6.81 -4.98 -20.73
N VAL A 309 5.65 -5.64 -20.63
CA VAL A 309 4.98 -5.91 -19.35
C VAL A 309 5.87 -6.75 -18.43
N LYS A 310 6.53 -7.80 -18.95
CA LYS A 310 7.47 -8.61 -18.17
C LYS A 310 8.64 -7.75 -17.69
N ARG A 311 9.24 -6.92 -18.53
CA ARG A 311 10.38 -6.06 -18.16
C ARG A 311 10.00 -5.08 -17.04
N ALA A 312 8.84 -4.43 -17.14
CA ALA A 312 8.32 -3.55 -16.09
C ALA A 312 8.06 -4.31 -14.78
N SER A 313 7.42 -5.49 -14.86
CA SER A 313 7.11 -6.32 -13.69
C SER A 313 8.39 -6.82 -12.99
N HIS A 314 9.37 -7.34 -13.72
CA HIS A 314 10.67 -7.75 -13.16
C HIS A 314 11.47 -6.55 -12.63
N GLY A 315 11.24 -5.37 -13.20
CA GLY A 315 11.77 -4.10 -12.72
C GLY A 315 11.18 -3.62 -11.39
N ARG A 316 10.18 -4.32 -10.84
CA ARG A 316 9.44 -3.93 -9.63
C ARG A 316 8.71 -2.60 -9.78
N ALA A 317 8.08 -2.42 -10.94
CA ALA A 317 7.10 -1.35 -11.14
C ALA A 317 5.95 -1.44 -10.13
N ASP A 318 5.38 -0.28 -9.81
CA ASP A 318 4.18 -0.19 -8.99
C ASP A 318 2.93 -0.39 -9.84
N PHE A 319 2.93 0.14 -11.07
CA PHE A 319 1.89 -0.05 -12.08
C PHE A 319 2.47 -0.44 -13.44
N ILE A 320 1.61 -0.98 -14.31
CA ILE A 320 1.82 -0.99 -15.75
C ILE A 320 0.91 0.09 -16.35
N HIS A 321 1.50 1.16 -16.87
CA HIS A 321 0.74 2.24 -17.49
C HIS A 321 0.42 1.90 -18.96
N LEU A 322 -0.84 2.05 -19.32
CA LEU A 322 -1.43 1.59 -20.58
C LEU A 322 -2.09 2.77 -21.30
N ASP A 323 -1.33 3.42 -22.16
CA ASP A 323 -1.82 4.51 -23.01
C ASP A 323 -2.65 3.99 -24.18
N VAL A 324 -3.98 4.14 -24.08
CA VAL A 324 -4.94 3.67 -25.07
C VAL A 324 -5.41 4.84 -25.93
N MET A 325 -5.15 4.75 -27.23
CA MET A 325 -5.44 5.80 -28.20
C MET A 325 -6.26 5.24 -29.36
N ASP A 326 -7.37 5.91 -29.73
CA ASP A 326 -8.33 5.40 -30.72
C ASP A 326 -8.13 5.92 -32.15
N GLY A 327 -7.26 6.92 -32.35
CA GLY A 327 -7.09 7.60 -33.63
C GLY A 327 -8.16 8.67 -33.94
N ILE A 328 -9.06 8.95 -32.99
CA ILE A 328 -10.16 9.94 -33.13
C ILE A 328 -9.94 11.10 -32.16
N PHE A 329 -9.84 10.83 -30.85
CA PHE A 329 -9.56 11.88 -29.86
C PHE A 329 -8.11 12.39 -30.00
N VAL A 330 -7.18 11.47 -30.19
CA VAL A 330 -5.81 11.74 -30.60
C VAL A 330 -5.55 11.10 -31.96
N SER A 331 -4.65 11.68 -32.77
CA SER A 331 -4.42 11.21 -34.15
C SER A 331 -3.72 9.86 -34.25
N ASN A 332 -3.06 9.41 -33.18
CA ASN A 332 -2.38 8.13 -33.10
C ASN A 332 -3.35 7.02 -32.62
N LYS A 333 -3.11 5.78 -33.06
CA LYS A 333 -3.81 4.60 -32.55
C LYS A 333 -2.80 3.65 -31.90
N THR A 334 -3.10 3.14 -30.71
CA THR A 334 -2.28 2.16 -29.99
C THR A 334 -2.98 0.80 -29.96
N PHE A 335 -3.11 0.20 -28.78
CA PHE A 335 -3.83 -1.05 -28.53
C PHE A 335 -5.15 -0.76 -27.80
N ASP A 336 -5.98 -1.78 -27.60
CA ASP A 336 -7.30 -1.66 -26.98
C ASP A 336 -7.51 -2.68 -25.85
N HIS A 337 -8.73 -2.74 -25.33
CA HIS A 337 -9.16 -3.65 -24.27
C HIS A 337 -8.93 -5.14 -24.60
N GLU A 338 -8.95 -5.56 -25.86
CA GLU A 338 -8.68 -6.96 -26.22
C GLU A 338 -7.21 -7.31 -25.99
N LYS A 339 -6.31 -6.42 -26.39
CA LYS A 339 -4.88 -6.57 -26.11
C LYS A 339 -4.61 -6.53 -24.60
N ILE A 340 -5.24 -5.62 -23.87
CA ILE A 340 -5.09 -5.53 -22.40
C ILE A 340 -5.52 -6.85 -21.74
N ARG A 341 -6.66 -7.43 -22.17
CA ARG A 341 -7.14 -8.73 -21.66
C ARG A 341 -6.11 -9.84 -21.87
N GLN A 342 -5.41 -9.85 -23.01
CA GLN A 342 -4.32 -10.80 -23.27
C GLN A 342 -3.15 -10.58 -22.31
N LEU A 343 -2.74 -9.31 -22.13
CA LEU A 343 -1.62 -8.92 -21.27
C LEU A 343 -1.89 -9.17 -19.77
N ARG A 344 -3.15 -9.16 -19.34
CA ARG A 344 -3.52 -9.35 -17.92
C ARG A 344 -3.00 -10.66 -17.34
N SER A 345 -2.87 -11.69 -18.17
CA SER A 345 -2.35 -13.01 -17.76
C SER A 345 -0.83 -13.02 -17.48
N VAL A 346 -0.11 -12.01 -17.94
CA VAL A 346 1.36 -11.93 -17.92
C VAL A 346 1.89 -11.48 -16.55
N THR A 347 1.14 -10.64 -15.84
CA THR A 347 1.56 -10.08 -14.56
C THR A 347 0.37 -9.85 -13.62
N GLN A 348 0.66 -9.74 -12.33
CA GLN A 348 -0.30 -9.30 -11.33
C GLN A 348 -0.18 -7.81 -11.03
N VAL A 349 0.92 -7.15 -11.42
CA VAL A 349 1.13 -5.71 -11.23
C VAL A 349 -0.12 -4.96 -11.73
N PRO A 350 -0.68 -4.01 -10.96
CA PRO A 350 -1.91 -3.36 -11.34
C PRO A 350 -1.80 -2.64 -12.69
N PHE A 351 -2.87 -2.71 -13.46
CA PHE A 351 -2.99 -2.06 -14.76
C PHE A 351 -3.65 -0.69 -14.61
N ASP A 352 -2.92 0.33 -15.00
CA ASP A 352 -3.36 1.72 -15.03
C ASP A 352 -3.63 2.13 -16.47
N ALA A 353 -4.91 2.18 -16.85
CA ALA A 353 -5.34 2.46 -18.21
C ALA A 353 -5.71 3.92 -18.39
N HIS A 354 -4.91 4.62 -19.18
CA HIS A 354 -5.13 5.99 -19.56
C HIS A 354 -5.82 6.03 -20.93
N LEU A 355 -7.12 6.36 -20.93
CA LEU A 355 -7.98 6.30 -22.11
C LEU A 355 -8.02 7.67 -22.83
N MET A 356 -7.20 7.80 -23.87
CA MET A 356 -7.23 8.89 -24.84
C MET A 356 -8.15 8.53 -26.01
N ILE A 357 -9.44 8.34 -25.71
CA ILE A 357 -10.45 7.87 -26.68
C ILE A 357 -11.69 8.76 -26.71
N ASN A 358 -12.38 8.83 -27.84
CA ASN A 358 -13.66 9.51 -27.99
C ASN A 358 -14.81 8.67 -27.41
N GLU A 359 -15.81 9.32 -26.79
CA GLU A 359 -16.97 8.68 -26.15
C GLU A 359 -16.63 7.49 -25.22
N PRO A 360 -15.75 7.68 -24.20
CA PRO A 360 -15.25 6.58 -23.36
C PRO A 360 -16.35 5.80 -22.63
N ILE A 361 -17.48 6.44 -22.32
CA ILE A 361 -18.65 5.79 -21.69
C ILE A 361 -19.13 4.55 -22.46
N LYS A 362 -19.03 4.55 -23.80
CA LYS A 362 -19.46 3.40 -24.63
C LYS A 362 -18.56 2.18 -24.47
N GLN A 363 -17.33 2.37 -24.02
CA GLN A 363 -16.31 1.31 -23.95
C GLN A 363 -15.82 1.02 -22.54
N ILE A 364 -16.20 1.82 -21.53
CA ILE A 364 -15.65 1.73 -20.18
C ILE A 364 -15.73 0.31 -19.58
N LYS A 365 -16.86 -0.38 -19.80
CA LYS A 365 -17.06 -1.75 -19.34
C LYS A 365 -16.09 -2.74 -19.98
N ASN A 366 -15.70 -2.54 -21.24
CA ASN A 366 -14.75 -3.42 -21.91
C ASN A 366 -13.36 -3.36 -21.25
N TYR A 367 -12.94 -2.19 -20.75
CA TYR A 367 -11.68 -2.03 -20.03
C TYR A 367 -11.76 -2.59 -18.60
N VAL A 368 -12.91 -2.45 -17.93
CA VAL A 368 -13.18 -3.17 -16.66
C VAL A 368 -13.06 -4.68 -16.86
N ASP A 369 -13.72 -5.22 -17.89
CA ASP A 369 -13.71 -6.65 -18.22
C ASP A 369 -12.35 -7.14 -18.76
N ALA A 370 -11.48 -6.23 -19.20
CA ALA A 370 -10.11 -6.52 -19.57
C ALA A 370 -9.17 -6.68 -18.36
N GLY A 371 -9.62 -6.29 -17.16
CA GLY A 371 -8.85 -6.40 -15.92
C GLY A 371 -7.97 -5.19 -15.62
N CYS A 372 -8.39 -4.00 -16.04
CA CYS A 372 -7.80 -2.74 -15.57
C CYS A 372 -8.15 -2.49 -14.10
N ASP A 373 -7.19 -1.97 -13.34
CA ASP A 373 -7.32 -1.72 -11.90
C ASP A 373 -7.52 -0.23 -11.61
N VAL A 374 -6.99 0.63 -12.47
CA VAL A 374 -7.24 2.07 -12.55
C VAL A 374 -7.66 2.37 -13.99
N ILE A 375 -8.71 3.18 -14.16
CA ILE A 375 -9.09 3.70 -15.47
C ILE A 375 -9.24 5.21 -15.38
N THR A 376 -8.47 5.90 -16.21
CA THR A 376 -8.46 7.36 -16.32
C THR A 376 -9.02 7.79 -17.67
N VAL A 377 -9.99 8.70 -17.67
CA VAL A 377 -10.60 9.27 -18.89
C VAL A 377 -10.36 10.78 -18.98
N HIS A 378 -10.29 11.32 -20.19
CA HIS A 378 -10.10 12.75 -20.43
C HIS A 378 -11.38 13.57 -20.18
N ALA A 379 -11.23 14.69 -19.47
CA ALA A 379 -12.31 15.64 -19.25
C ALA A 379 -12.80 16.29 -20.55
N GLU A 380 -11.94 16.37 -21.57
CA GLU A 380 -12.24 16.97 -22.88
C GLU A 380 -13.28 16.20 -23.72
N VAL A 381 -13.47 14.91 -23.41
CA VAL A 381 -14.42 14.01 -24.10
C VAL A 381 -15.56 13.59 -23.19
N CYS A 382 -15.67 14.21 -22.02
CA CYS A 382 -16.69 13.95 -21.03
C CYS A 382 -17.44 15.23 -20.65
N ASP A 383 -18.62 15.02 -20.08
CA ASP A 383 -19.39 16.01 -19.37
C ASP A 383 -19.81 15.45 -18.00
N GLU A 384 -20.57 16.25 -17.25
CA GLU A 384 -21.04 15.87 -15.90
C GLU A 384 -21.82 14.54 -15.88
N SER A 385 -22.62 14.28 -16.92
CA SER A 385 -23.49 13.11 -16.99
C SER A 385 -22.70 11.87 -17.37
N SER A 386 -21.95 11.94 -18.47
CA SER A 386 -21.14 10.84 -18.98
C SER A 386 -20.04 10.42 -18.00
N PHE A 387 -19.38 11.37 -17.33
CA PHE A 387 -18.40 11.03 -16.29
C PHE A 387 -19.08 10.44 -15.04
N GLY A 388 -20.29 10.90 -14.69
CA GLY A 388 -21.08 10.31 -13.61
C GLY A 388 -21.39 8.82 -13.84
N GLU A 389 -21.79 8.46 -15.05
CA GLU A 389 -22.01 7.06 -15.42
C GLU A 389 -20.70 6.23 -15.42
N ILE A 390 -19.61 6.80 -15.93
CA ILE A 390 -18.28 6.16 -15.87
C ILE A 390 -17.89 5.91 -14.42
N HIS A 391 -18.01 6.92 -13.55
CA HIS A 391 -17.71 6.85 -12.14
C HIS A 391 -18.47 5.69 -11.47
N ASP A 392 -19.79 5.59 -11.70
CA ASP A 392 -20.62 4.56 -11.08
C ASP A 392 -20.28 3.14 -11.59
N VAL A 393 -19.97 2.99 -12.88
CA VAL A 393 -19.51 1.72 -13.45
C VAL A 393 -18.18 1.29 -12.83
N LEU A 394 -17.22 2.21 -12.71
CA LEU A 394 -15.91 1.90 -12.12
C LEU A 394 -16.03 1.55 -10.63
N ARG A 395 -16.75 2.36 -9.85
CA ARG A 395 -16.97 2.13 -8.41
C ARG A 395 -17.68 0.82 -8.13
N SER A 396 -18.76 0.51 -8.84
CA SER A 396 -19.51 -0.74 -8.66
C SER A 396 -18.69 -2.00 -9.01
N ASN A 397 -17.60 -1.84 -9.79
CA ASN A 397 -16.71 -2.93 -10.16
C ASN A 397 -15.39 -2.94 -9.38
N GLU A 398 -15.23 -2.09 -8.36
CA GLU A 398 -14.00 -1.95 -7.56
C GLU A 398 -12.76 -1.57 -8.40
N VAL A 399 -12.98 -0.76 -9.45
CA VAL A 399 -11.92 -0.16 -10.28
C VAL A 399 -11.74 1.30 -9.85
N SER A 400 -10.51 1.74 -9.74
CA SER A 400 -10.21 3.11 -9.34
C SER A 400 -10.55 4.13 -10.43
N VAL A 401 -11.12 5.25 -10.00
CA VAL A 401 -11.64 6.30 -10.90
C VAL A 401 -10.58 7.37 -11.12
N GLY A 402 -10.16 7.55 -12.37
CA GLY A 402 -9.23 8.59 -12.78
C GLY A 402 -9.84 9.61 -13.75
N LEU A 403 -9.34 10.84 -13.69
CA LEU A 403 -9.63 11.90 -14.65
C LEU A 403 -8.33 12.47 -15.21
N ALA A 404 -8.29 12.81 -16.49
CA ALA A 404 -7.15 13.46 -17.13
C ALA A 404 -7.55 14.81 -17.72
N ILE A 405 -6.59 15.73 -17.79
CA ILE A 405 -6.72 17.00 -18.52
C ILE A 405 -5.47 17.27 -19.37
N ASN A 406 -5.68 17.80 -20.57
CA ASN A 406 -4.63 18.24 -21.49
C ASN A 406 -3.87 19.44 -20.92
N PRO A 407 -2.66 19.75 -21.43
CA PRO A 407 -1.85 20.87 -20.93
C PRO A 407 -2.59 22.22 -20.92
N GLU A 408 -3.39 22.52 -21.95
CA GLU A 408 -4.11 23.79 -22.08
C GLU A 408 -5.49 23.81 -21.38
N THR A 409 -6.04 22.64 -21.03
CA THR A 409 -7.38 22.53 -20.45
C THR A 409 -7.37 22.89 -18.97
N GLN A 410 -8.22 23.83 -18.55
CA GLN A 410 -8.51 24.05 -17.13
C GLN A 410 -9.46 22.97 -16.62
N LEU A 411 -9.38 22.62 -15.34
CA LEU A 411 -10.35 21.70 -14.72
C LEU A 411 -11.78 22.24 -14.93
N PRO A 412 -12.66 21.51 -15.64
CA PRO A 412 -14.03 21.96 -15.83
C PRO A 412 -14.78 22.03 -14.50
N SER A 413 -15.69 23.00 -14.34
CA SER A 413 -16.44 23.20 -13.09
C SER A 413 -17.27 21.98 -12.67
N TRP A 414 -17.74 21.17 -13.62
CA TRP A 414 -18.48 19.94 -13.33
C TRP A 414 -17.65 18.90 -12.58
N THR A 415 -16.31 18.98 -12.65
CA THR A 415 -15.42 18.03 -11.96
C THR A 415 -15.47 18.20 -10.44
N GLU A 416 -15.83 19.38 -9.95
CA GLU A 416 -15.78 19.72 -8.52
C GLU A 416 -16.54 18.76 -7.63
N LYS A 417 -17.71 18.28 -8.10
CA LYS A 417 -18.55 17.35 -7.34
C LYS A 417 -17.93 15.96 -7.20
N PHE A 418 -17.00 15.60 -8.08
CA PHE A 418 -16.36 14.29 -8.11
C PHE A 418 -15.00 14.27 -7.39
N ILE A 419 -14.37 15.43 -7.16
CA ILE A 419 -13.04 15.53 -6.54
C ILE A 419 -12.92 14.73 -5.23
N PRO A 420 -13.88 14.79 -4.28
CA PRO A 420 -13.77 14.02 -3.03
C PRO A 420 -13.72 12.50 -3.24
N ASP A 421 -14.30 12.02 -4.34
CA ASP A 421 -14.41 10.61 -4.71
C ASP A 421 -13.50 10.25 -5.91
N LEU A 422 -12.58 11.13 -6.31
CA LEU A 422 -11.63 10.84 -7.38
C LEU A 422 -10.39 10.14 -6.79
N ASP A 423 -9.89 9.09 -7.45
CA ASP A 423 -8.72 8.35 -6.98
C ASP A 423 -7.42 8.85 -7.63
N GLN A 424 -7.49 9.28 -8.90
CA GLN A 424 -6.35 9.77 -9.68
C GLN A 424 -6.71 10.99 -10.52
N LEU A 425 -5.82 11.97 -10.59
CA LEU A 425 -5.88 13.07 -11.56
C LEU A 425 -4.58 13.10 -12.36
N ILE A 426 -4.66 12.91 -13.68
CA ILE A 426 -3.55 13.13 -14.60
C ILE A 426 -3.59 14.59 -15.06
N VAL A 427 -2.47 15.28 -14.86
CA VAL A 427 -2.23 16.57 -15.50
C VAL A 427 -1.18 16.34 -16.57
N MET A 428 -1.63 16.30 -17.83
CA MET A 428 -0.74 16.01 -18.95
C MET A 428 0.36 17.06 -19.06
N SER A 429 1.61 16.60 -19.10
CA SER A 429 2.80 17.44 -19.31
C SER A 429 3.34 17.39 -20.74
N VAL A 430 2.62 16.74 -21.65
CA VAL A 430 2.78 16.82 -23.11
C VAL A 430 1.40 16.83 -23.78
N VAL A 431 1.32 17.23 -25.03
CA VAL A 431 0.07 17.06 -25.80
C VAL A 431 -0.16 15.56 -26.01
N PRO A 432 -1.33 14.99 -25.63
CA PRO A 432 -1.60 13.57 -25.81
C PRO A 432 -1.39 13.11 -27.25
N GLY A 433 -0.88 11.88 -27.42
CA GLY A 433 -0.55 11.31 -28.73
C GLY A 433 0.85 10.71 -28.76
N LYS A 434 1.76 11.26 -29.57
CA LYS A 434 3.05 10.60 -29.86
C LYS A 434 3.94 10.42 -28.61
N SER A 435 4.47 9.21 -28.41
CA SER A 435 5.45 8.93 -27.35
C SER A 435 6.79 9.65 -27.58
N GLY A 436 7.48 10.03 -26.50
CA GLY A 436 8.83 10.61 -26.55
C GLY A 436 8.87 12.12 -26.76
N GLN A 437 7.75 12.81 -26.57
CA GLN A 437 7.69 14.26 -26.52
C GLN A 437 8.46 14.82 -25.31
N LYS A 438 8.92 16.07 -25.42
CA LYS A 438 9.58 16.77 -24.32
C LYS A 438 8.54 17.33 -23.35
N TYR A 439 8.87 17.27 -22.06
CA TYR A 439 8.09 17.89 -20.99
C TYR A 439 7.81 19.37 -21.26
N ILE A 440 6.57 19.81 -21.04
CA ILE A 440 6.15 21.21 -21.15
C ILE A 440 6.36 21.88 -19.79
N GLU A 441 7.38 22.74 -19.69
CA GLU A 441 7.79 23.41 -18.44
C GLU A 441 6.67 24.21 -17.77
N SER A 442 5.76 24.83 -18.53
CA SER A 442 4.61 25.57 -17.97
C SER A 442 3.63 24.67 -17.19
N THR A 443 3.73 23.35 -17.33
CA THR A 443 2.90 22.39 -16.57
C THR A 443 3.23 22.43 -15.08
N HIS A 444 4.45 22.80 -14.68
CA HIS A 444 4.81 22.93 -13.26
C HIS A 444 3.87 23.89 -12.51
N GLU A 445 3.68 25.10 -13.03
CA GLU A 445 2.78 26.10 -12.43
C GLU A 445 1.32 25.60 -12.40
N LYS A 446 0.90 24.91 -13.47
CA LYS A 446 -0.44 24.33 -13.55
C LYS A 446 -0.68 23.27 -12.47
N VAL A 447 0.25 22.33 -12.30
CA VAL A 447 0.15 21.27 -11.28
C VAL A 447 0.11 21.88 -9.89
N GLN A 448 0.95 22.88 -9.61
CA GLN A 448 0.94 23.57 -8.31
C GLN A 448 -0.39 24.26 -8.02
N ASN A 449 -1.00 24.92 -9.01
CA ASN A 449 -2.30 25.57 -8.86
C ASN A 449 -3.43 24.54 -8.64
N ILE A 450 -3.40 23.44 -9.39
CA ILE A 450 -4.34 22.32 -9.22
C ILE A 450 -4.18 21.66 -7.85
N ALA A 451 -2.96 21.40 -7.40
CA ALA A 451 -2.70 20.77 -6.11
C ALA A 451 -3.26 21.61 -4.94
N LYS A 452 -3.13 22.93 -5.00
CA LYS A 452 -3.75 23.85 -4.03
C LYS A 452 -5.27 23.74 -4.04
N PHE A 453 -5.88 23.81 -5.24
CA PHE A 453 -7.33 23.67 -5.40
C PHE A 453 -7.86 22.32 -4.90
N LEU A 454 -7.19 21.22 -5.24
CA LEU A 454 -7.53 19.87 -4.77
C LEU A 454 -7.46 19.76 -3.25
N THR A 455 -6.47 20.40 -2.63
CA THR A 455 -6.34 20.45 -1.16
C THR A 455 -7.56 21.14 -0.52
N GLU A 456 -8.01 22.28 -1.07
CA GLU A 456 -9.21 22.99 -0.60
C GLU A 456 -10.48 22.14 -0.73
N LYS A 457 -10.54 21.29 -1.76
CA LYS A 457 -11.65 20.37 -2.05
C LYS A 457 -11.54 19.02 -1.34
N LYS A 458 -10.57 18.86 -0.42
CA LYS A 458 -10.33 17.62 0.36
C LYS A 458 -10.07 16.39 -0.51
N PHE A 459 -9.43 16.58 -1.65
CA PHE A 459 -8.92 15.47 -2.46
C PHE A 459 -7.91 14.66 -1.65
N ASP A 460 -8.07 13.34 -1.62
CA ASP A 460 -7.11 12.42 -1.00
C ASP A 460 -6.52 11.41 -2.00
N GLY A 461 -6.82 11.55 -3.29
CA GLY A 461 -6.27 10.73 -4.36
C GLY A 461 -4.82 11.08 -4.70
N PHE A 462 -4.41 10.73 -5.93
CA PHE A 462 -3.06 10.90 -6.41
C PHE A 462 -3.03 11.80 -7.65
N ILE A 463 -2.10 12.76 -7.68
CA ILE A 463 -1.76 13.47 -8.92
C ILE A 463 -0.72 12.62 -9.65
N GLU A 464 -1.00 12.29 -10.89
CA GLU A 464 -0.09 11.56 -11.77
C GLU A 464 0.54 12.52 -12.79
N ALA A 465 1.88 12.44 -12.89
CA ALA A 465 2.65 13.14 -13.91
C ALA A 465 2.85 12.19 -15.10
N ASP A 466 2.19 12.51 -16.21
CA ASP A 466 2.28 11.78 -17.48
C ASP A 466 2.67 12.70 -18.64
N GLY A 467 3.67 12.27 -19.40
CA GLY A 467 4.23 12.99 -20.54
C GLY A 467 5.63 13.56 -20.31
N GLY A 468 6.66 12.93 -20.90
CA GLY A 468 8.02 13.48 -20.89
C GLY A 468 8.69 13.48 -19.51
N VAL A 469 8.16 12.74 -18.53
CA VAL A 469 8.77 12.58 -17.20
C VAL A 469 10.03 11.73 -17.30
N ASP A 470 11.15 12.26 -16.82
CA ASP A 470 12.46 11.60 -16.84
C ASP A 470 13.30 12.01 -15.63
N LEU A 471 14.53 11.48 -15.56
CA LEU A 471 15.44 11.79 -14.45
C LEU A 471 15.81 13.27 -14.33
N THR A 472 15.54 14.14 -15.30
CA THR A 472 15.87 15.57 -15.25
C THR A 472 14.78 16.39 -14.54
N ASN A 473 13.50 16.05 -14.73
CA ASN A 473 12.35 16.79 -14.20
C ASN A 473 11.60 16.10 -13.05
N LEU A 474 11.93 14.83 -12.74
CA LEU A 474 11.24 14.01 -11.74
C LEU A 474 11.12 14.67 -10.36
N GLU A 475 12.18 15.34 -9.91
CA GLU A 475 12.21 16.02 -8.60
C GLU A 475 11.27 17.23 -8.58
N SER A 476 11.24 18.04 -9.64
CA SER A 476 10.32 19.16 -9.77
C SER A 476 8.86 18.69 -9.77
N CYS A 477 8.54 17.65 -10.57
CA CYS A 477 7.19 17.08 -10.61
C CYS A 477 6.72 16.61 -9.22
N PHE A 478 7.61 15.98 -8.44
CA PHE A 478 7.31 15.55 -7.08
C PHE A 478 7.02 16.72 -6.14
N LEU A 479 7.83 17.79 -6.23
CA LEU A 479 7.68 18.99 -5.42
C LEU A 479 6.40 19.77 -5.78
N ASP A 480 5.93 19.70 -7.03
CA ASP A 480 4.66 20.32 -7.43
C ASP A 480 3.42 19.63 -6.87
N GLY A 481 3.55 18.36 -6.47
CA GLY A 481 2.47 17.58 -5.88
C GLY A 481 2.22 16.22 -6.53
N ALA A 482 2.92 15.87 -7.61
CA ALA A 482 2.77 14.55 -8.22
C ALA A 482 3.22 13.43 -7.26
N ARG A 483 2.50 12.32 -7.29
CA ARG A 483 2.77 11.12 -6.48
C ARG A 483 2.82 9.85 -7.32
N VAL A 484 2.38 9.89 -8.56
CA VAL A 484 2.57 8.80 -9.54
C VAL A 484 3.35 9.36 -10.72
N PHE A 485 4.35 8.61 -11.18
CA PHE A 485 5.28 9.07 -12.21
C PHE A 485 5.31 8.09 -13.37
N VAL A 486 4.80 8.54 -14.52
CA VAL A 486 4.74 7.72 -15.73
C VAL A 486 6.06 7.81 -16.49
N GLY A 487 6.77 6.69 -16.58
CA GLY A 487 8.04 6.60 -17.29
C GLY A 487 7.89 5.88 -18.63
N GLY A 488 7.78 6.64 -19.72
CA GLY A 488 7.76 6.09 -21.08
C GLY A 488 9.17 5.70 -21.56
N SER A 489 9.71 6.42 -22.54
CA SER A 489 11.06 6.16 -23.09
C SER A 489 12.17 6.28 -22.05
N ALA A 490 11.95 7.06 -21.00
CA ALA A 490 12.85 7.21 -19.87
C ALA A 490 13.02 5.90 -19.08
N ILE A 491 12.02 5.01 -19.05
CA ILE A 491 12.11 3.71 -18.35
C ILE A 491 12.10 2.56 -19.35
N ILE A 492 11.01 2.37 -20.08
CA ILE A 492 10.81 1.24 -20.98
C ILE A 492 11.73 1.30 -22.21
N GLY A 493 12.10 2.50 -22.64
CA GLY A 493 13.11 2.69 -23.70
C GLY A 493 14.52 2.23 -23.31
N GLN A 494 14.79 1.98 -22.02
CA GLN A 494 16.11 1.55 -21.53
C GLN A 494 16.24 0.03 -21.51
N LYS A 495 17.40 -0.49 -21.88
CA LYS A 495 17.67 -1.94 -21.86
C LYS A 495 17.45 -2.54 -20.47
N ASP A 496 17.94 -1.88 -19.43
CA ASP A 496 17.76 -2.30 -18.04
C ASP A 496 16.67 -1.48 -17.34
N VAL A 497 15.43 -1.96 -17.48
CA VAL A 497 14.24 -1.35 -16.85
C VAL A 497 14.32 -1.37 -15.33
N ARG A 498 14.98 -2.38 -14.74
CA ARG A 498 15.10 -2.48 -13.28
C ARG A 498 16.06 -1.42 -12.74
N ALA A 499 17.23 -1.27 -13.38
CA ALA A 499 18.21 -0.27 -12.97
C ALA A 499 17.61 1.15 -13.03
N ILE A 500 16.86 1.47 -14.09
CA ILE A 500 16.32 2.82 -14.22
C ILE A 500 15.16 3.10 -13.26
N ILE A 501 14.30 2.11 -12.94
CA ILE A 501 13.30 2.24 -11.87
C ILE A 501 13.98 2.50 -10.52
N ILE A 502 15.12 1.85 -10.24
CA ILE A 502 15.90 2.11 -9.01
C ILE A 502 16.40 3.56 -9.00
N GLU A 503 16.90 4.09 -10.12
CA GLU A 503 17.34 5.50 -10.20
C GLU A 503 16.19 6.49 -10.03
N PHE A 504 15.01 6.21 -10.61
CA PHE A 504 13.79 7.00 -10.35
C PHE A 504 13.44 7.03 -8.87
N ARG A 505 13.41 5.86 -8.20
CA ARG A 505 13.14 5.80 -6.75
C ARG A 505 14.17 6.57 -5.94
N LYS A 506 15.47 6.46 -6.27
CA LYS A 506 16.53 7.23 -5.59
C LYS A 506 16.31 8.74 -5.70
N LYS A 507 16.00 9.24 -6.90
CA LYS A 507 15.77 10.67 -7.13
C LYS A 507 14.50 11.18 -6.43
N LEU A 508 13.42 10.40 -6.43
CA LEU A 508 12.21 10.71 -5.66
C LEU A 508 12.45 10.68 -4.15
N MET A 509 13.21 9.72 -3.65
CA MET A 509 13.62 9.68 -2.23
C MET A 509 14.43 10.92 -1.85
N HIS A 510 15.33 11.38 -2.72
CA HIS A 510 16.08 12.61 -2.51
C HIS A 510 15.15 13.84 -2.41
N ALA A 511 14.21 13.98 -3.35
CA ALA A 511 13.19 15.03 -3.33
C ALA A 511 12.34 14.99 -2.05
N ARG A 512 11.91 13.80 -1.62
CA ARG A 512 11.16 13.59 -0.38
C ARG A 512 11.98 14.03 0.84
N ARG A 513 13.24 13.61 0.94
CA ARG A 513 14.12 13.98 2.07
C ARG A 513 14.32 15.49 2.17
N LYS A 514 14.49 16.19 1.04
CA LYS A 514 14.50 17.66 1.01
C LYS A 514 13.22 18.23 1.62
N LEU A 515 12.07 17.80 1.15
CA LEU A 515 10.77 18.26 1.65
C LEU A 515 10.61 18.03 3.17
N LEU A 516 11.04 16.86 3.67
CA LEU A 516 10.99 16.54 5.11
C LEU A 516 11.95 17.39 5.94
N ILE A 517 13.16 17.67 5.43
CA ILE A 517 14.12 18.57 6.08
C ILE A 517 13.57 20.00 6.14
N HIS A 518 13.00 20.51 5.05
CA HIS A 518 12.31 21.81 5.04
C HIS A 518 11.18 21.84 6.06
N ARG A 519 10.38 20.76 6.16
CA ARG A 519 9.32 20.64 7.16
C ARG A 519 9.86 20.67 8.58
N ALA A 520 10.92 19.90 8.87
CA ALA A 520 11.58 19.90 10.18
C ALA A 520 12.08 21.30 10.55
N TYR A 521 12.73 21.99 9.62
CA TYR A 521 13.21 23.35 9.83
C TYR A 521 12.06 24.34 10.10
N SER A 522 10.96 24.25 9.34
CA SER A 522 9.79 25.12 9.54
C SER A 522 9.12 24.94 10.91
N LEU A 523 9.26 23.77 11.53
CA LEU A 523 8.63 23.41 12.81
C LEU A 523 9.52 23.72 14.02
N GLY A 524 10.85 23.67 13.88
CA GLY A 524 11.76 23.78 15.03
C GLY A 524 13.20 24.15 14.68
N GLY A 525 13.44 24.75 13.50
CA GLY A 525 14.76 25.21 13.07
C GLY A 525 15.80 24.09 12.93
N ALA A 526 17.07 24.49 12.97
CA ALA A 526 18.22 23.58 12.84
C ALA A 526 18.26 22.49 13.93
N GLU A 527 17.76 22.79 15.13
CA GLU A 527 17.70 21.82 16.23
C GLU A 527 16.80 20.63 15.87
N LEU A 528 15.60 20.90 15.35
CA LEU A 528 14.67 19.82 14.98
C LEU A 528 15.13 19.06 13.74
N VAL A 529 15.79 19.73 12.78
CA VAL A 529 16.44 19.07 11.64
C VAL A 529 17.46 18.05 12.14
N ASN A 530 18.39 18.45 13.02
CA ASN A 530 19.38 17.54 13.58
C ASN A 530 18.74 16.38 14.36
N LYS A 531 17.74 16.66 15.20
CA LYS A 531 17.00 15.62 15.93
C LYS A 531 16.34 14.60 15.00
N TRP A 532 15.75 15.03 13.89
CA TRP A 532 15.13 14.12 12.92
C TRP A 532 16.18 13.31 12.14
N ILE A 533 17.29 13.93 11.74
CA ILE A 533 18.41 13.24 11.08
C ILE A 533 18.99 12.16 12.00
N ASP A 534 19.11 12.44 13.29
CA ASP A 534 19.66 11.52 14.29
C ASP A 534 18.81 10.24 14.50
N LEU A 535 17.54 10.23 14.06
CA LEU A 535 16.71 9.02 14.06
C LEU A 535 17.16 7.98 13.02
N HIS A 536 17.87 8.40 11.97
CA HIS A 536 18.34 7.51 10.92
C HIS A 536 19.68 6.90 11.36
N GLU A 537 19.72 5.57 11.49
CA GLU A 537 20.89 4.88 12.03
C GLU A 537 22.16 5.14 11.21
N VAL A 538 23.27 5.27 11.93
CA VAL A 538 24.56 5.78 11.45
C VAL A 538 25.01 5.05 10.18
N GLY A 539 25.50 5.80 9.19
CA GLY A 539 25.98 5.26 7.92
C GLY A 539 25.70 6.20 6.76
N LYS A 540 25.60 5.64 5.55
CA LYS A 540 25.42 6.40 4.31
C LYS A 540 24.14 7.26 4.32
N LYS A 541 23.02 6.73 4.82
CA LYS A 541 21.74 7.47 4.88
C LYS A 541 21.84 8.75 5.71
N LYS A 542 22.40 8.67 6.92
CA LYS A 542 22.60 9.83 7.80
C LYS A 542 23.51 10.89 7.15
N MET A 543 24.58 10.44 6.51
CA MET A 543 25.50 11.33 5.79
C MET A 543 24.82 12.04 4.60
N ASP A 544 24.01 11.32 3.83
CA ASP A 544 23.22 11.89 2.73
C ASP A 544 22.25 12.96 3.25
N LEU A 545 21.55 12.70 4.37
CA LEU A 545 20.64 13.67 4.98
C LEU A 545 21.34 14.92 5.49
N LEU A 546 22.51 14.77 6.12
CA LEU A 546 23.35 15.89 6.54
C LEU A 546 23.81 16.72 5.33
N GLN A 547 24.17 16.07 4.23
CA GLN A 547 24.56 16.77 3.02
C GLN A 547 23.40 17.59 2.43
N ILE A 548 22.21 16.98 2.32
CA ILE A 548 21.00 17.67 1.85
C ILE A 548 20.67 18.87 2.75
N ALA A 549 20.76 18.70 4.07
CA ALA A 549 20.46 19.77 5.02
C ALA A 549 21.47 20.93 4.93
N LYS A 550 22.76 20.64 4.68
CA LYS A 550 23.80 21.65 4.43
C LYS A 550 23.56 22.42 3.14
N GLU A 551 23.23 21.71 2.05
CA GLU A 551 22.91 22.32 0.76
C GLU A 551 21.70 23.27 0.86
N ALA A 552 20.74 22.95 1.74
CA ALA A 552 19.59 23.79 2.02
C ALA A 552 19.88 24.93 3.03
N GLY A 553 21.08 24.98 3.62
CA GLY A 553 21.47 26.01 4.59
C GLY A 553 20.81 25.88 5.97
N PHE A 554 20.40 24.67 6.37
CA PHE A 554 19.66 24.43 7.61
C PHE A 554 20.49 23.84 8.75
N VAL A 555 21.72 23.40 8.48
CA VAL A 555 22.67 22.85 9.47
C VAL A 555 24.10 23.26 9.17
#